data_AF-A0A6U0FDC8-F1
#
_entry.id   AF-A0A6U0FDC8-F1
#
_cell.length_a   1.000
_cell.length_b   1.000
_cell.length_c   1.000
_cell.angle_alpha   90.00
_cell.angle_beta   90.00
_cell.angle_gamma   90.00
#
_symmetry.space_group_name_H-M   'P 1'
#
loop_
_entity.id
_entity.type
_entity.pdbx_description
1 polymer ?
#
loop_
_entity_poly.entity_id
_entity_poly.type
_entity_poly.pdbx_seq_one_letter_code
_entity_poly.pdbx_strand_id
1 'polypeptide(L)'
;MNCPEEVSFNVKDGFLDAALRGFRRGLISAQEYRNLGQCDSLDDLKLQLCNTDFESEFLNETASLHTSTFFANCSNKLVDDFNRIRYQVGLEASFKRTNL
;
A
#
# COMPACT_ATOMS: atom_id res chain seq x y z
N MET A 1 24.24 -2.87 30.70
CA MET A 1 23.76 -4.17 30.18
C MET A 1 23.38 -3.95 28.74
N ASN A 2 24.24 -4.35 27.79
CA ASN A 2 23.99 -4.14 26.36
C ASN A 2 23.14 -5.30 25.86
N CYS A 3 21.84 -5.07 25.71
CA CYS A 3 20.95 -6.03 25.06
C CYS A 3 21.38 -6.20 23.59
N PRO A 4 21.36 -7.43 23.04
CA PRO A 4 21.71 -7.69 21.64
C PRO A 4 20.82 -6.87 20.70
N GLU A 5 21.38 -6.34 19.60
CA GLU A 5 20.65 -5.46 18.67
C GLU A 5 19.36 -6.08 18.15
N GLU A 6 19.34 -7.40 17.89
CA GLU A 6 18.16 -8.16 17.45
C GLU A 6 16.98 -8.08 18.42
N VAL A 7 17.24 -8.01 19.74
CA VAL A 7 16.19 -7.91 20.76
C VAL A 7 15.64 -6.48 20.82
N SER A 8 16.45 -5.48 20.45
CA SER A 8 16.06 -4.06 20.44
C SER A 8 15.42 -3.60 19.13
N PHE A 9 15.52 -4.39 18.06
CA PHE A 9 15.01 -4.05 16.73
C PHE A 9 13.50 -3.81 16.75
N ASN A 10 12.73 -4.73 17.34
CA ASN A 10 11.27 -4.59 17.38
C ASN A 10 10.80 -3.35 18.14
N VAL A 11 11.59 -2.86 19.11
CA VAL A 11 11.30 -1.63 19.85
C VAL A 11 11.58 -0.39 19.02
N LYS A 12 12.60 -0.42 18.16
CA LYS A 12 13.05 0.75 17.38
C LYS A 12 12.36 0.86 16.02
N ASP A 13 12.15 -0.27 15.35
CA ASP A 13 11.77 -0.33 13.93
C ASP A 13 10.66 -1.37 13.66
N GLY A 14 10.19 -2.10 14.68
CA GLY A 14 9.19 -3.16 14.51
C GLY A 14 7.86 -2.66 13.96
N PHE A 15 7.46 -1.43 14.33
CA PHE A 15 6.28 -0.79 13.77
C PHE A 15 6.43 -0.53 12.25
N LEU A 16 7.59 -0.01 11.84
CA LEU A 16 7.89 0.27 10.44
C LEU A 16 7.95 -1.02 9.60
N ASP A 17 8.60 -2.07 10.13
CA ASP A 17 8.65 -3.38 9.48
C ASP A 17 7.24 -3.98 9.31
N ALA A 18 6.38 -3.88 10.33
CA ALA A 18 4.99 -4.31 10.24
C ALA A 18 4.20 -3.51 9.18
N ALA A 19 4.39 -2.19 9.11
CA ALA A 19 3.75 -1.34 8.12
C ALA A 19 4.21 -1.67 6.68
N LEU A 20 5.52 -1.88 6.47
CA LEU A 20 6.08 -2.27 5.19
C LEU A 20 5.59 -3.65 4.74
N ARG A 21 5.47 -4.61 5.67
CA ARG A 21 4.88 -5.92 5.39
C ARG A 21 3.40 -5.82 5.01
N GLY A 22 2.65 -4.94 5.67
CA GLY A 22 1.27 -4.62 5.32
C GLY A 22 1.17 -4.06 3.90
N PHE A 23 1.97 -3.04 3.58
CA PHE A 23 2.03 -2.45 2.24
C PHE A 23 2.38 -3.48 1.17
N ARG A 24 3.39 -4.33 1.42
CA ARG A 24 3.77 -5.41 0.50
C ARG A 24 2.63 -6.40 0.26
N ARG A 25 1.81 -6.69 1.28
CA ARG A 25 0.64 -7.58 1.13
C ARG A 25 -0.48 -6.96 0.32
N GLY A 26 -0.61 -5.64 0.32
CA GLY A 26 -1.58 -4.92 -0.51
C GLY A 26 -1.15 -4.73 -1.97
N LEU A 27 0.08 -5.11 -2.33
CA LEU A 27 0.49 -5.18 -3.73
C LEU A 27 -0.13 -6.40 -4.40
N ILE A 28 -0.49 -6.22 -5.68
CA ILE A 28 -1.08 -7.26 -6.51
C ILE A 28 -0.18 -8.50 -6.54
N SER A 29 -0.72 -9.63 -6.10
CA SER A 29 -0.01 -10.90 -6.09
C SER A 29 0.18 -11.46 -7.50
N ALA A 30 1.11 -12.39 -7.67
CA ALA A 30 1.32 -13.04 -8.95
C ALA A 30 0.06 -13.76 -9.48
N GLN A 31 -0.81 -14.23 -8.58
CA GLN A 31 -2.07 -14.86 -8.96
C GLN A 31 -3.09 -13.80 -9.43
N GLU A 32 -3.25 -12.72 -8.68
CA GLU A 32 -4.14 -11.62 -9.08
C GLU A 32 -3.70 -11.00 -10.42
N TYR A 33 -2.40 -10.85 -10.64
CA TYR A 33 -1.87 -10.36 -11.92
C TYR A 33 -2.23 -11.29 -13.09
N ARG A 34 -2.19 -12.61 -12.89
CA ARG A 34 -2.66 -13.57 -13.90
C ARG A 34 -4.15 -13.46 -14.18
N ASN A 35 -4.95 -13.17 -13.15
CA ASN A 35 -6.39 -13.00 -13.31
C ASN A 35 -6.70 -11.71 -14.11
N LEU A 36 -5.99 -10.62 -13.82
CA LEU A 36 -6.12 -9.35 -14.55
C LEU A 36 -5.78 -9.49 -16.05
N GLY A 37 -4.78 -10.31 -16.38
CA GLY A 37 -4.41 -10.58 -17.78
C GLY A 37 -5.44 -11.39 -18.57
N GLN A 38 -6.47 -11.94 -17.92
CA GLN A 38 -7.55 -12.72 -18.53
C GLN A 38 -8.86 -11.92 -18.62
N CYS A 39 -8.89 -10.66 -18.19
CA CYS A 39 -10.08 -9.82 -18.26
C CYS A 39 -10.26 -9.23 -19.67
N ASP A 40 -11.48 -9.29 -20.20
CA ASP A 40 -11.81 -8.81 -21.56
C ASP A 40 -12.44 -7.40 -21.56
N SER A 41 -12.90 -6.91 -20.40
CA SER A 41 -13.51 -5.59 -20.25
C SER A 41 -12.94 -4.79 -19.07
N LEU A 42 -13.14 -3.46 -19.10
CA LEU A 42 -12.80 -2.58 -17.96
C LEU A 42 -13.63 -2.89 -16.71
N ASP A 43 -14.86 -3.38 -16.89
CA ASP A 43 -15.72 -3.79 -15.79
C ASP A 43 -15.17 -5.06 -15.11
N ASP A 44 -14.63 -6.01 -15.87
CA ASP A 44 -13.98 -7.21 -15.34
C ASP A 44 -12.69 -6.86 -14.57
N LEU A 45 -11.89 -5.92 -15.10
CA LEU A 45 -10.70 -5.42 -14.40
C LEU A 45 -11.07 -4.74 -13.08
N LYS A 46 -12.12 -3.91 -13.07
CA LYS A 46 -12.64 -3.28 -11.85
C LYS A 46 -13.09 -4.34 -10.86
N LEU A 47 -13.88 -5.33 -11.29
CA LEU A 47 -14.34 -6.43 -10.44
C LEU A 47 -13.16 -7.19 -9.82
N GLN A 48 -12.14 -7.49 -10.61
CA GLN A 48 -10.96 -8.22 -10.15
C GLN A 48 -10.11 -7.38 -9.18
N LEU A 49 -10.02 -6.06 -9.36
CA LEU A 49 -9.34 -5.16 -8.44
C LEU A 49 -10.14 -4.86 -7.16
N CYS A 50 -11.48 -4.86 -7.21
CA CYS A 50 -12.31 -4.74 -6.00
C CYS A 50 -12.12 -5.93 -5.04
N ASN A 51 -11.62 -7.07 -5.53
CA ASN A 51 -11.23 -8.20 -4.66
C ASN A 51 -9.86 -8.00 -3.98
N THR A 52 -9.21 -6.86 -4.20
CA THR A 52 -7.92 -6.48 -3.63
C THR A 52 -8.05 -5.18 -2.84
N ASP A 53 -6.95 -4.71 -2.25
CA ASP A 53 -6.91 -3.47 -1.43
C ASP A 53 -7.20 -2.17 -2.23
N PHE A 54 -7.52 -2.26 -3.52
CA PHE A 54 -7.92 -1.15 -4.38
C PHE A 54 -9.44 -0.87 -4.38
N GLU A 55 -10.23 -1.64 -3.62
CA GLU A 55 -11.70 -1.47 -3.56
C GLU A 55 -12.12 -0.03 -3.24
N SER A 56 -11.44 0.63 -2.29
CA SER A 56 -11.79 1.96 -1.80
C SER A 56 -11.77 3.05 -2.87
N GLU A 57 -10.94 2.88 -3.90
CA GLU A 57 -10.77 3.86 -4.98
C GLU A 57 -11.91 3.78 -6.01
N PHE A 58 -12.63 2.66 -6.03
CA PHE A 58 -13.61 2.33 -7.06
C PHE A 58 -15.07 2.42 -6.58
N LEU A 59 -15.30 2.60 -5.27
CA LEU A 59 -16.63 2.71 -4.64
C LEU A 59 -17.40 3.99 -5.06
N ASN A 60 -16.69 5.08 -5.34
CA ASN A 60 -17.31 6.38 -5.68
C ASN A 60 -17.51 6.59 -7.18
N GLU A 61 -17.03 5.67 -8.02
CA GLU A 61 -17.01 5.84 -9.47
C GLU A 61 -18.30 5.26 -10.09
N THR A 62 -19.33 6.11 -10.15
CA THR A 62 -20.66 5.82 -10.73
C THR A 62 -20.77 6.15 -12.23
N ALA A 63 -19.74 6.78 -12.80
CA ALA A 63 -19.69 7.18 -14.21
C ALA A 63 -18.75 6.29 -15.02
N SER A 64 -19.03 6.15 -16.32
CA SER A 64 -18.29 5.38 -17.32
C SER A 64 -16.79 5.27 -17.03
N LEU A 65 -16.32 4.05 -16.76
CA LEU A 65 -14.90 3.76 -16.54
C LEU A 65 -14.10 4.13 -17.79
N HIS A 66 -13.30 5.19 -17.68
CA HIS A 66 -12.33 5.55 -18.69
C HIS A 66 -10.95 5.04 -18.25
N THR A 67 -10.19 4.47 -19.18
CA THR A 67 -8.85 3.92 -18.92
C THR A 67 -7.91 4.93 -18.24
N SER A 68 -8.06 6.22 -18.57
CA SER A 68 -7.29 7.30 -17.97
C SER A 68 -7.59 7.52 -16.49
N THR A 69 -8.87 7.51 -16.10
CA THR A 69 -9.31 7.73 -14.72
C THR A 69 -8.98 6.52 -13.87
N PHE A 70 -9.18 5.32 -14.42
CA PHE A 70 -8.79 4.06 -13.79
C PHE A 70 -7.29 4.04 -13.45
N PHE A 71 -6.43 4.38 -14.41
CA PHE A 71 -4.98 4.45 -14.18
C PHE A 71 -4.62 5.51 -13.13
N ALA A 72 -5.25 6.68 -13.20
CA ALA A 72 -5.01 7.76 -12.24
C ALA A 72 -5.39 7.34 -10.81
N ASN A 73 -6.53 6.68 -10.61
CA ASN A 73 -6.99 6.22 -9.31
C ASN A 73 -6.03 5.18 -8.70
N CYS A 74 -5.64 4.17 -9.47
CA CYS A 74 -4.64 3.17 -9.04
C CYS A 74 -3.29 3.82 -8.70
N SER A 75 -2.84 4.77 -9.53
CA SER A 75 -1.58 5.48 -9.29
C SER A 75 -1.64 6.35 -8.04
N ASN A 76 -2.74 7.07 -7.81
CA ASN A 76 -2.93 7.92 -6.64
C ASN A 76 -2.89 7.08 -5.36
N LYS A 77 -3.56 5.93 -5.35
CA LYS A 77 -3.54 5.00 -4.22
C LYS A 77 -2.12 4.53 -3.86
N LEU A 78 -1.33 4.13 -4.86
CA LEU A 78 0.06 3.74 -4.63
C LEU A 78 0.92 4.90 -4.08
N VAL A 79 0.70 6.11 -4.59
CA VAL A 79 1.39 7.32 -4.11
C VAL A 79 1.00 7.64 -2.67
N ASP A 80 -0.29 7.54 -2.32
CA ASP A 80 -0.79 7.80 -0.98
C ASP A 80 -0.25 6.78 0.03
N ASP A 81 -0.27 5.49 -0.31
CA ASP A 81 0.26 4.44 0.54
C ASP A 81 1.79 4.60 0.74
N PHE A 82 2.52 4.99 -0.30
CA PHE A 82 3.95 5.31 -0.19
C PHE A 82 4.20 6.54 0.69
N ASN A 83 3.42 7.60 0.52
CA ASN A 83 3.52 8.82 1.32
C ASN A 83 3.21 8.55 2.79
N ARG A 84 2.26 7.64 3.08
CA ARG A 84 1.93 7.23 4.45
C ARG A 84 3.12 6.57 5.15
N ILE A 85 3.82 5.66 4.47
CA ILE A 85 5.04 5.03 5.00
C ILE A 85 6.14 6.09 5.19
N ARG A 86 6.36 6.95 4.19
CA ARG A 86 7.35 8.04 4.26
C ARG A 86 7.11 8.96 5.45
N TYR A 87 5.86 9.35 5.67
CA TYR A 87 5.47 10.18 6.81
C TYR A 87 5.76 9.49 8.14
N GLN A 88 5.44 8.20 8.26
CA GLN A 88 5.73 7.43 9.46
C GLN A 88 7.22 7.31 9.76
N VAL A 89 8.05 7.08 8.74
CA VAL A 89 9.52 7.08 8.89
C VAL A 89 10.04 8.47 9.28
N GLY A 90 9.52 9.53 8.66
CA GLY A 90 9.93 10.91 8.94
C GLY A 90 9.56 11.38 10.35
N LEU A 91 8.38 10.97 10.84
CA LEU A 91 7.94 11.21 12.23
C LEU A 91 8.85 10.50 13.23
N GLU A 92 9.16 9.22 13.02
CA GLU A 92 10.10 8.45 13.85
C GLU A 92 11.48 9.13 13.92
N ALA A 93 12.00 9.57 12.77
CA ALA A 93 13.29 10.26 12.70
C ALA A 93 13.29 11.65 13.37
N SER A 94 12.12 12.29 13.49
CA SER A 94 11.94 13.56 14.19
C SER A 94 11.76 13.34 15.69
N PHE A 95 10.96 12.34 16.10
CA PHE A 95 10.75 11.97 17.50
C PHE A 95 12.04 11.50 18.18
N LYS A 96 12.87 10.70 17.48
CA LYS A 96 14.19 10.28 17.96
C LYS A 96 15.18 11.44 18.11
N ARG A 97 15.00 12.55 17.37
CA ARG A 97 15.83 13.78 17.48
C ARG A 97 15.42 14.70 18.62
N THR A 98 14.17 14.65 19.08
CA THR A 98 13.67 15.52 20.17
C THR A 98 13.85 14.89 21.56
N ASN A 99 14.13 13.58 21.63
CA ASN A 99 14.32 12.82 22.89
C ASN A 99 15.76 12.29 23.07
N LEU A 100 16.73 12.83 22.32
CA LEU A 100 18.18 12.67 22.50
C LEU A 100 18.80 14.05 22.72
#